data_AF-A0A1H0BB94-F1
#
_entry.id   AF-A0A1H0BB94-F1
#
_cell.length_a   1.000
_cell.length_b   1.000
_cell.length_c   1.000
_cell.angle_alpha   90.00
_cell.angle_beta   90.00
_cell.angle_gamma   90.00
#
_symmetry.space_group_name_H-M   'P 1'
#
loop_
_entity.id
_entity.type
_entity.pdbx_description
1 polymer ?
#
loop_
_entity_poly.entity_id
_entity_poly.type
_entity_poly.pdbx_seq_one_letter_code
_entity_poly.pdbx_strand_id
1 'polypeptide(L)'
;MAGTDRNDTRLETLFEAARGAAPKPSADLLARVLADAEAVQAAAAPVPRKSAPRLRWRQFVDAIGGWPAMAGLVSAGVAGLWLGISPPAALDDLGIAGAGTDEAVLVGMLPGVELALLALEEG
;
A
#
# COMPACT_ATOMS: atom_id res chain seq x y z
N MET A 1 10.65 -26.33 -18.40
CA MET A 1 9.91 -25.11 -17.98
C MET A 1 9.37 -24.27 -19.15
N ALA A 2 9.53 -24.68 -20.43
CA ALA A 2 9.11 -23.90 -21.61
C ALA A 2 7.66 -24.12 -22.10
N GLY A 3 6.89 -25.03 -21.48
CA GLY A 3 5.52 -25.37 -21.92
C GLY A 3 4.43 -24.44 -21.37
N THR A 4 4.62 -23.93 -20.15
CA THR A 4 3.65 -23.04 -19.46
C THR A 4 3.59 -21.66 -20.11
N ASP A 5 4.76 -21.08 -20.43
CA ASP A 5 4.90 -19.75 -21.02
C ASP A 5 4.18 -19.61 -22.38
N ARG A 6 4.27 -20.65 -23.22
CA ARG A 6 3.55 -20.72 -24.49
C ARG A 6 2.04 -20.84 -24.31
N ASN A 7 1.58 -21.53 -23.28
CA ASN A 7 0.15 -21.64 -22.99
C ASN A 7 -0.40 -20.34 -22.43
N ASP A 8 0.32 -19.67 -21.53
CA ASP A 8 -0.07 -18.37 -20.97
C ASP A 8 -0.17 -17.30 -22.06
N THR A 9 0.80 -17.27 -22.98
CA THR A 9 0.75 -16.36 -24.14
C THR A 9 -0.48 -16.62 -25.02
N ARG A 10 -0.83 -17.88 -25.27
CA ARG A 10 -2.02 -18.24 -26.05
C ARG A 10 -3.32 -17.88 -25.33
N LEU A 11 -3.37 -18.09 -24.02
CA LEU A 11 -4.52 -17.71 -23.20
C LEU A 11 -4.70 -16.19 -23.20
N GLU A 12 -3.63 -15.42 -23.07
CA GLU A 12 -3.70 -13.96 -23.11
C GLU A 12 -4.24 -13.47 -24.46
N THR A 13 -3.79 -14.03 -25.57
CA THR A 13 -4.34 -13.71 -26.91
C THR A 13 -5.85 -14.03 -27.00
N LEU A 14 -6.30 -15.16 -26.46
CA LEU A 14 -7.72 -15.51 -26.43
C LEU A 14 -8.54 -14.58 -25.54
N PHE A 15 -8.00 -14.16 -24.39
CA PHE A 15 -8.66 -13.21 -23.50
C PHE A 15 -8.72 -11.81 -24.08
N GLU A 16 -7.67 -11.36 -24.75
CA GLU A 16 -7.65 -10.08 -25.47
C GLU A 16 -8.73 -10.04 -26.56
N ALA A 17 -8.83 -11.10 -27.37
CA ALA A 17 -9.89 -11.24 -28.36
C ALA A 17 -11.29 -11.25 -27.73
N ALA A 18 -11.47 -11.94 -26.60
CA ALA A 18 -12.75 -12.00 -25.88
C ALA A 18 -13.16 -10.64 -25.29
N ARG A 19 -12.22 -9.81 -24.81
CA ARG A 19 -12.49 -8.45 -24.30
C ARG A 19 -12.99 -7.53 -25.42
N GLY A 20 -12.41 -7.61 -26.61
CA GLY A 20 -12.80 -6.80 -27.77
C GLY A 20 -14.15 -7.18 -28.38
N ALA A 21 -14.55 -8.45 -28.24
CA ALA A 21 -15.77 -9.01 -28.81
C ALA A 21 -16.83 -9.37 -27.75
N ALA A 22 -16.86 -8.65 -26.62
CA ALA A 22 -17.80 -8.94 -25.55
C ALA A 22 -19.26 -8.75 -26.03
N PRO A 23 -20.07 -9.82 -26.16
CA PRO A 23 -21.45 -9.69 -26.58
C PRO A 23 -22.25 -8.97 -25.51
N LYS A 24 -23.00 -7.94 -25.91
CA LYS A 24 -23.89 -7.23 -24.98
C LYS A 24 -25.03 -8.17 -24.57
N PRO A 25 -25.26 -8.42 -23.27
CA PRO A 25 -26.38 -9.24 -22.83
C PRO A 25 -27.70 -8.60 -23.26
N SER A 26 -28.70 -9.43 -23.58
CA SER A 26 -30.03 -8.94 -23.94
C SER A 26 -30.70 -8.26 -22.73
N ALA A 27 -31.58 -7.30 -23.00
CA ALA A 27 -32.31 -6.61 -21.94
C ALA A 27 -33.21 -7.56 -21.13
N ASP A 28 -33.82 -8.56 -21.78
CA ASP A 28 -34.63 -9.60 -21.12
C ASP A 28 -33.77 -10.45 -20.16
N LEU A 29 -32.57 -10.84 -20.56
CA LEU A 29 -31.66 -11.58 -19.69
C LEU A 29 -31.27 -10.75 -18.46
N LEU A 30 -30.90 -9.48 -18.66
CA LEU A 30 -30.56 -8.58 -17.56
C LEU A 30 -31.74 -8.38 -16.59
N ALA A 31 -32.96 -8.21 -17.11
CA ALA A 31 -34.15 -8.07 -16.28
C ALA A 31 -34.38 -9.31 -15.40
N ARG A 32 -34.18 -10.51 -15.95
CA ARG A 32 -34.29 -11.77 -15.19
C ARG A 32 -33.20 -11.91 -14.13
N VAL A 33 -31.95 -11.57 -14.47
CA VAL A 33 -30.83 -11.60 -13.52
C VAL A 33 -31.07 -10.64 -12.36
N LEU A 34 -31.60 -9.44 -12.64
CA LEU A 34 -31.91 -8.44 -11.61
C LEU A 34 -33.07 -8.90 -10.71
N ALA A 35 -34.13 -9.48 -11.29
CA ALA A 35 -35.25 -10.03 -10.52
C ALA A 35 -34.80 -11.21 -9.63
N ASP A 36 -33.93 -12.09 -10.13
CA ASP A 36 -33.35 -13.18 -9.36
C ASP A 36 -32.45 -12.65 -8.23
N ALA A 37 -31.60 -11.66 -8.53
CA ALA A 37 -30.76 -11.02 -7.52
C ALA A 37 -31.59 -10.34 -6.42
N GLU A 38 -32.72 -9.73 -6.75
CA GLU A 38 -33.65 -9.15 -5.77
C GLU A 38 -34.29 -10.25 -4.90
N ALA A 39 -34.72 -11.36 -5.50
CA ALA A 39 -35.25 -12.50 -4.76
C ALA A 39 -34.21 -13.11 -3.80
N VAL A 40 -32.96 -13.26 -4.25
CA VAL A 40 -31.85 -13.73 -3.42
C VAL A 40 -31.52 -12.73 -2.30
N GLN A 41 -31.52 -11.43 -2.58
CA GLN A 41 -31.29 -10.39 -1.57
C GLN A 41 -32.41 -10.34 -0.53
N ALA A 42 -33.66 -10.51 -0.95
CA ALA A 42 -34.81 -10.57 -0.06
C ALA A 42 -34.81 -11.85 0.79
N ALA A 43 -34.37 -12.98 0.22
CA ALA A 43 -34.24 -14.26 0.92
C ALA A 43 -32.99 -14.36 1.80
N ALA A 44 -31.97 -13.53 1.53
CA ALA A 44 -30.80 -13.38 2.38
C ALA A 44 -31.21 -12.64 3.65
N ALA A 45 -31.78 -13.37 4.61
CA ALA A 45 -31.80 -12.92 5.99
C ALA A 45 -30.38 -12.51 6.37
N PRO A 46 -30.16 -11.36 7.04
CA PRO A 46 -28.84 -11.01 7.54
C PRO A 46 -28.39 -12.16 8.43
N VAL A 47 -27.48 -13.00 7.92
CA VAL A 47 -26.87 -14.05 8.73
C VAL A 47 -26.22 -13.28 9.87
N PRO A 48 -26.64 -13.48 11.13
CA PRO A 48 -25.93 -12.87 12.24
C PRO A 48 -24.51 -13.40 12.10
N ARG A 49 -23.58 -12.52 11.70
CA ARG A 49 -22.16 -12.85 11.70
C ARG A 49 -21.91 -13.32 13.12
N LYS A 50 -21.71 -14.63 13.29
CA LYS A 50 -21.36 -15.21 14.58
C LYS A 50 -20.22 -14.33 15.07
N SER A 51 -20.47 -13.55 16.11
CA SER A 51 -19.47 -12.63 16.64
C SER A 51 -18.45 -13.51 17.34
N ALA A 52 -17.61 -14.18 16.56
CA ALA A 52 -16.39 -14.77 17.06
C ALA A 52 -15.66 -13.61 17.74
N PRO A 53 -15.09 -13.81 18.93
CA PRO A 53 -14.36 -12.75 19.62
C PRO A 53 -13.27 -12.24 18.66
N ARG A 54 -13.55 -11.11 18.01
CA ARG A 54 -12.64 -10.53 17.02
C ARG A 54 -11.47 -10.03 17.85
N LEU A 55 -10.28 -10.59 17.62
CA LEU A 55 -9.05 -10.07 18.22
C LEU A 55 -9.04 -8.55 18.06
N ARG A 56 -8.82 -7.79 19.13
CA ARG A 56 -8.87 -6.31 19.11
C ARG A 56 -7.97 -5.72 18.02
N TRP A 57 -6.84 -6.39 17.73
CA TRP A 57 -5.96 -6.07 16.62
C TRP A 57 -6.63 -6.17 15.24
N ARG A 58 -7.44 -7.20 14.98
CA ARG A 58 -8.19 -7.34 13.72
C ARG A 58 -9.24 -6.25 13.55
N GLN A 59 -9.84 -5.77 14.64
CA GLN A 59 -10.76 -4.63 14.58
C GLN A 59 -10.03 -3.33 14.23
N PHE A 60 -8.83 -3.12 14.75
CA PHE A 60 -8.00 -1.98 14.38
C PHE A 60 -7.60 -2.02 12.90
N VAL A 61 -7.14 -3.17 12.42
CA VAL A 61 -6.81 -3.36 10.99
C VAL A 61 -8.03 -3.11 10.11
N ASP A 62 -9.19 -3.67 10.46
CA ASP A 62 -10.43 -3.43 9.72
C ASP A 62 -10.85 -1.94 9.74
N ALA A 63 -10.61 -1.21 10.85
CA ALA A 63 -10.95 0.21 10.98
C ALA A 63 -10.10 1.13 10.10
N ILE A 64 -8.84 0.78 9.83
CA ILE A 64 -7.93 1.56 8.99
C ILE A 64 -7.98 1.19 7.50
N GLY A 65 -8.89 0.29 7.10
CA GLY A 65 -9.08 -0.13 5.70
C GLY A 65 -8.79 -1.60 5.43
N GLY A 66 -8.52 -2.40 6.46
CA GLY A 66 -8.37 -3.86 6.37
C GLY A 66 -7.04 -4.32 5.78
N TRP A 67 -7.08 -5.49 5.15
CA TRP A 67 -5.90 -6.10 4.52
C TRP A 67 -5.24 -5.24 3.43
N PRO A 68 -5.96 -4.50 2.56
CA PRO A 68 -5.34 -3.59 1.60
C PRO A 68 -4.47 -2.50 2.26
N ALA A 69 -4.91 -1.93 3.38
CA ALA A 69 -4.14 -0.91 4.11
C ALA A 69 -2.83 -1.49 4.67
N MET A 70 -2.86 -2.72 5.19
CA MET A 70 -1.65 -3.41 5.66
C MET A 70 -0.69 -3.77 4.53
N ALA A 71 -1.20 -4.20 3.37
CA ALA A 71 -0.38 -4.42 2.21
C ALA A 71 0.35 -3.14 1.79
N GLY A 72 -0.35 -2.01 1.77
CA GLY A 72 0.24 -0.69 1.49
C GLY A 72 1.33 -0.30 2.51
N LEU A 73 1.07 -0.49 3.81
CA LEU A 73 2.06 -0.19 4.86
C LEU A 73 3.34 -1.03 4.72
N VAL A 74 3.20 -2.32 4.46
CA VAL A 74 4.34 -3.22 4.24
C VAL A 74 5.11 -2.79 2.98
N SER A 75 4.41 -2.55 1.87
CA SER A 75 5.04 -2.08 0.63
C SER A 75 5.76 -0.74 0.81
N ALA A 76 5.16 0.21 1.52
CA ALA A 76 5.79 1.49 1.83
C ALA A 76 7.04 1.31 2.71
N GLY A 77 7.00 0.39 3.69
CA GLY A 77 8.16 0.05 4.52
C GLY A 77 9.30 -0.59 3.72
N VAL A 78 8.98 -1.52 2.81
CA VAL A 78 9.98 -2.14 1.91
C VAL A 78 10.56 -1.09 0.96
N ALA A 79 9.73 -0.19 0.41
CA ALA A 79 10.18 0.89 -0.44
C ALA A 79 11.11 1.86 0.33
N GLY A 80 10.75 2.24 1.56
CA GLY A 80 11.59 3.06 2.42
C GLY A 80 12.92 2.40 2.76
N LEU A 81 12.91 1.10 3.08
CA LEU A 81 14.13 0.33 3.33
C LEU A 81 15.04 0.27 2.09
N TRP A 82 14.45 0.03 0.91
CA TRP A 82 15.18 0.01 -0.36
C TRP A 82 15.84 1.35 -0.65
N LEU A 83 15.09 2.45 -0.49
CA LEU A 83 15.58 3.81 -0.68
C LEU A 83 16.67 4.20 0.33
N GLY A 84 16.60 3.69 1.56
CA GLY A 84 17.63 3.93 2.58
C GLY A 84 18.95 3.21 2.29
N ILE A 85 18.90 2.00 1.73
CA ILE A 85 20.10 1.22 1.39
C ILE A 85 20.74 1.73 0.08
N SER A 86 19.91 2.14 -0.88
CA SER A 86 20.35 2.61 -2.19
C SER A 86 19.71 3.98 -2.48
N PRO A 87 20.23 5.05 -1.86
CA PRO A 87 19.72 6.39 -2.13
C PRO A 87 19.95 6.75 -3.60
N PRO A 88 18.89 7.07 -4.37
CA PRO A 88 19.05 7.51 -5.74
C PRO A 88 19.75 8.87 -5.79
N ALA A 89 20.60 9.10 -6.80
CA ALA A 89 21.40 10.33 -6.95
C ALA A 89 20.57 11.63 -6.96
N ALA A 90 19.28 11.56 -7.31
CA ALA A 90 18.37 12.71 -7.22
C ALA A 90 18.07 13.18 -5.78
N LEU A 91 18.30 12.33 -4.76
CA LEU A 91 18.16 12.70 -3.34
C LEU A 91 19.40 13.41 -2.79
N ASP A 92 20.57 13.25 -3.43
CA ASP A 92 21.78 14.00 -3.09
C ASP A 92 21.60 15.48 -3.46
N ASP A 93 21.01 15.77 -4.63
CA ASP A 93 20.69 17.14 -5.08
C ASP A 93 19.70 17.86 -4.15
N LEU A 94 18.85 17.12 -3.44
CA LEU A 94 17.90 17.67 -2.47
C LEU A 94 18.52 17.83 -1.07
N GLY A 95 19.77 17.41 -0.85
CA GLY A 95 20.46 17.48 0.44
C GLY A 95 19.84 16.59 1.54
N ILE A 96 18.90 15.71 1.19
CA ILE A 96 18.14 14.90 2.15
C ILE A 96 18.96 13.68 2.58
N ALA A 97 19.86 13.19 1.71
CA ALA A 97 20.70 12.01 1.98
C ALA A 97 21.72 12.22 3.11
N GLY A 98 22.18 13.45 3.35
CA GLY A 98 23.18 13.80 4.38
C GLY A 98 22.62 14.39 5.68
N ALA A 99 21.33 14.73 5.72
CA ALA A 99 20.71 15.48 6.82
C ALA A 99 20.75 14.77 8.20
N GLY A 100 21.09 13.47 8.24
CA GLY A 100 21.26 12.71 9.47
C GLY A 100 22.71 12.43 9.90
N THR A 101 23.70 12.79 9.07
CA THR A 101 25.13 12.49 9.30
C THR A 101 25.98 13.71 9.59
N ASP A 102 25.43 14.92 9.46
CA ASP A 102 26.16 16.15 9.77
C ASP A 102 26.27 16.37 11.28
N GLU A 103 27.45 16.12 11.83
CA GLU A 103 27.81 16.50 13.21
C GLU A 103 27.56 18.01 13.47
N ALA A 104 27.60 18.84 12.42
CA ALA A 104 27.27 20.27 12.49
C ALA A 104 25.81 20.54 12.92
N VAL A 105 24.85 19.69 12.56
CA VAL A 105 23.45 19.81 12.99
C VAL A 105 23.30 19.40 14.47
N LEU A 106 24.10 18.42 14.91
CA LEU A 106 24.15 18.00 16.32
C LEU A 106 24.84 19.05 17.21
N VAL A 107 25.90 19.69 16.74
CA VAL A 107 26.63 20.77 17.44
C VAL A 107 25.80 22.05 17.51
N GLY A 108 25.10 22.42 16.43
CA GLY A 108 24.20 23.57 16.41
C GLY A 108 22.96 23.46 17.32
N MET A 109 22.66 22.25 17.81
CA MET A 109 21.51 21.97 18.68
C MET A 109 21.87 21.90 20.18
N LEU A 110 23.14 22.12 20.54
CA LEU A 110 23.62 22.29 21.92
C LEU A 110 23.72 23.79 22.27
N PRO A 111 22.66 24.43 22.82
CA PRO A 111 22.77 25.79 23.30
C PRO A 111 23.64 25.79 24.57
N GLY A 112 24.91 26.20 24.44
CA GLY A 112 25.79 26.42 25.59
C GLY A 112 27.28 26.12 25.40
N VAL A 113 27.67 25.35 24.37
CA VAL A 113 29.11 25.06 24.13
C VAL A 113 29.87 26.29 23.61
N GLU A 114 29.23 27.10 22.77
CA GLU A 114 29.75 28.39 22.30
C GLU A 114 29.96 29.39 23.46
N LEU A 115 29.03 29.39 24.42
CA LEU A 115 29.10 30.26 25.61
C LEU A 115 30.21 29.82 26.57
N ALA A 116 30.48 28.52 26.68
CA ALA A 116 31.54 27.98 27.53
C ALA A 116 32.94 28.22 26.94
N LEU A 117 33.09 28.19 25.61
CA LEU A 117 34.34 28.52 24.93
C LEU A 117 34.68 30.02 25.03
N LEU A 118 33.70 30.91 24.81
CA LEU A 118 33.87 32.36 25.03
C LEU A 118 34.18 32.72 26.49
N ALA A 119 33.64 31.97 27.46
CA ALA A 119 33.92 32.19 28.88
C ALA A 119 35.31 31.70 29.32
N LEU A 120 35.95 30.82 28.55
CA LEU A 120 37.32 30.34 28.81
C LEU A 120 38.40 31.18 28.14
N GLU A 121 38.04 32.00 27.14
CA GLU A 121 38.98 32.87 26.42
C GLU A 121 39.18 34.23 27.13
N GLU A 122 38.28 34.60 28.05
CA GLU A 122 38.37 35.78 28.93
C GLU A 122 38.98 35.41 30.31
N GLY A 123 40.17 34.79 30.31
CA GLY A 123 40.93 34.42 31.50
C GLY A 123 42.44 34.59 31.35
#